data_AF-A0A2H0TYX0-F1
#
_entry.id   AF-A0A2H0TYX0-F1
#
_cell.length_a   1.000
_cell.length_b   1.000
_cell.length_c   1.000
_cell.angle_alpha   90.00
_cell.angle_beta   90.00
_cell.angle_gamma   90.00
#
_symmetry.space_group_name_H-M   'P 1'
#
loop_
_entity.id
_entity.type
_entity.pdbx_description
1 polymer ?
#
loop_
_entity_poly.entity_id
_entity_poly.type
_entity_poly.pdbx_seq_one_letter_code
_entity_poly.pdbx_strand_id
1 'polypeptide(L)'
;MSKRKILNFVLFAVFTVAVFFTGVTIGVGRDVSHSLLNSSGSVDITKVVNLYSNSRSNEVDFKEYWDIWDKIKKNYVKQPVDEVALFYSSLEGLVKGLNDPYSVFFPPSKAKAFVSDLAGAFEGIGAEIGIRDSKITVIAPLEGSPAEKAGLKSGDIILAVDKEDVTALSVEEV
;
A
#
# COMPACT_ATOMS: atom_id res chain seq x y z
N MET A 1 31.62 59.62 -13.76
CA MET A 1 32.33 58.47 -13.16
C MET A 1 33.08 57.72 -14.26
N SER A 2 34.36 57.40 -14.10
CA SER A 2 35.16 56.76 -15.18
C SER A 2 34.59 55.38 -15.54
N LYS A 3 34.51 55.06 -16.85
CA LYS A 3 34.02 53.77 -17.37
C LYS A 3 34.69 52.57 -16.68
N ARG A 4 35.97 52.70 -16.28
CA ARG A 4 36.71 51.68 -15.52
C ARG A 4 36.20 51.48 -14.09
N LYS A 5 35.75 52.54 -13.41
CA LYS A 5 35.18 52.43 -12.06
C LYS A 5 33.82 51.73 -12.06
N ILE A 6 33.01 51.98 -13.09
CA ILE A 6 31.71 51.31 -13.29
C ILE A 6 31.93 49.82 -13.61
N LEU A 7 32.88 49.50 -14.51
CA LEU A 7 33.20 48.12 -14.85
C LEU A 7 33.67 47.29 -13.64
N ASN A 8 34.56 47.86 -12.82
CA ASN A 8 35.05 47.19 -11.61
C ASN A 8 33.94 46.97 -10.57
N PHE A 9 33.00 47.92 -10.44
CA PHE A 9 31.86 47.79 -9.54
C PHE A 9 30.92 46.67 -10.00
N VAL A 10 30.64 46.58 -11.30
CA VAL A 10 29.80 45.51 -11.87
C VAL A 10 30.46 44.13 -11.69
N LEU A 11 31.76 44.02 -11.94
CA LEU A 11 32.51 42.78 -11.71
C LEU A 11 32.45 42.32 -10.25
N PHE A 12 32.58 43.25 -9.30
CA PHE A 12 32.48 42.93 -7.88
C PHE A 12 31.07 42.46 -7.49
N ALA A 13 30.02 43.11 -8.02
CA ALA A 13 28.64 42.71 -7.76
C ALA A 13 28.30 41.32 -8.34
N VAL A 14 28.82 40.98 -9.52
CA VAL A 14 28.64 39.65 -10.11
C VAL A 14 29.37 38.58 -9.29
N PHE A 15 30.58 38.89 -8.81
CA PHE A 15 31.35 37.98 -7.97
C PHE A 15 30.66 37.67 -6.64
N THR A 16 30.12 38.67 -5.95
CA THR A 16 29.41 38.45 -4.68
C THR A 16 28.14 37.63 -4.86
N VAL A 17 27.39 37.86 -5.94
CA VAL A 17 26.22 37.05 -6.29
C VAL A 17 26.62 35.60 -6.59
N ALA A 18 27.69 35.38 -7.36
CA ALA A 18 28.18 34.04 -7.66
C ALA A 18 28.63 33.28 -6.41
N VAL A 19 29.32 33.94 -5.48
CA VAL A 19 29.74 33.37 -4.19
C VAL A 19 28.54 33.05 -3.31
N PHE A 20 27.52 33.92 -3.28
CA PHE A 20 26.30 33.66 -2.53
C PHE A 20 25.56 32.42 -3.07
N PHE A 21 25.35 32.33 -4.39
CA PHE A 21 24.68 31.18 -4.99
C PHE A 21 25.46 29.88 -4.83
N THR A 22 26.79 29.90 -4.96
CA THR A 22 27.63 28.71 -4.69
C THR A 22 27.61 28.32 -3.21
N GLY A 23 27.57 29.29 -2.29
CA GLY A 23 27.35 29.03 -0.87
C GLY A 23 26.01 28.38 -0.58
N VAL A 24 24.93 28.86 -1.20
CA VAL A 24 23.57 28.30 -1.04
C VAL A 24 23.48 26.88 -1.61
N THR A 25 24.03 26.62 -2.81
CA THR A 25 23.99 25.28 -3.39
C THR A 25 24.81 24.26 -2.59
N ILE A 26 25.97 24.66 -2.07
CA ILE A 26 26.80 23.82 -1.21
C ILE A 26 26.15 23.62 0.17
N GLY A 27 25.52 24.67 0.74
CA GLY A 27 24.84 24.61 2.04
C GLY A 27 23.63 23.68 2.00
N VAL A 28 22.72 23.90 1.04
CA VAL A 28 21.56 23.02 0.83
C VAL A 28 21.99 21.60 0.49
N GLY A 29 23.02 21.43 -0.35
CA GLY A 29 23.56 20.11 -0.67
C GLY A 29 24.14 19.37 0.55
N ARG A 30 24.79 20.09 1.48
CA ARG A 30 25.36 19.51 2.71
C ARG A 30 24.30 19.19 3.76
N ASP A 31 23.33 20.06 3.98
CA ASP A 31 22.26 19.84 4.96
C ASP A 31 21.36 18.68 4.55
N VAL A 32 21.03 18.56 3.26
CA VAL A 32 20.26 17.43 2.73
C VAL A 32 21.05 16.12 2.85
N SER A 33 22.36 16.14 2.58
CA SER A 33 23.18 14.93 2.63
C SER A 33 23.38 14.39 4.07
N HIS A 34 23.66 15.27 5.04
CA HIS A 34 23.81 14.86 6.45
C HIS A 34 22.47 14.49 7.13
N SER A 35 21.35 15.06 6.67
CA SER A 35 20.03 14.79 7.23
C SER A 35 19.36 13.55 6.63
N LEU A 36 19.82 13.05 5.48
CA LEU A 36 19.18 11.93 4.78
C LEU A 36 20.04 10.68 4.63
N LEU A 37 21.36 10.76 4.83
CA LEU A 37 22.27 9.62 4.66
C LEU A 37 22.76 9.10 6.01
N ASN A 38 22.86 7.78 6.14
CA ASN A 38 23.53 7.12 7.26
C ASN A 38 25.05 7.13 7.07
N SER A 39 25.82 6.67 8.08
CA SER A 39 27.29 6.64 8.02
C SER A 39 27.87 5.78 6.88
N SER A 40 27.06 4.92 6.26
CA SER A 40 27.40 4.12 5.08
C SER A 40 27.02 4.78 3.74
N GLY A 41 26.53 6.02 3.74
CA GLY A 41 26.15 6.75 2.53
C GLY A 41 24.85 6.28 1.88
N SER A 42 24.07 5.45 2.56
CA SER A 42 22.75 4.99 2.12
C SER A 42 21.65 5.87 2.74
N VAL A 43 20.50 5.97 2.06
CA VAL A 43 19.36 6.75 2.55
C VAL A 43 18.83 6.15 3.86
N ASP A 44 18.78 6.97 4.91
CA ASP A 44 18.17 6.62 6.20
C ASP A 44 16.66 6.86 6.12
N ILE A 45 15.94 5.79 5.80
CA ILE A 45 14.48 5.80 5.58
C ILE A 45 13.74 6.33 6.82
N THR A 46 14.27 6.11 8.03
CA THR A 46 13.70 6.60 9.29
C THR A 46 13.63 8.12 9.33
N LYS A 47 14.69 8.80 8.82
CA LYS A 47 14.73 10.25 8.75
C LYS A 47 13.77 10.80 7.69
N VAL A 48 13.65 10.12 6.54
CA VAL A 48 12.68 10.49 5.48
C VAL A 48 11.24 10.40 5.98
N VAL A 49 10.93 9.34 6.73
CA VAL A 49 9.60 9.11 7.31
C VAL A 49 9.24 10.14 8.39
N ASN A 50 10.23 10.68 9.11
CA ASN A 50 10.02 11.70 10.16
C ASN A 50 9.90 13.15 9.64
N LEU A 51 10.29 13.45 8.40
CA LEU A 51 10.21 14.81 7.82
C LEU A 51 8.77 15.29 7.53
N TYR A 52 7.79 14.38 7.53
CA TYR A 52 6.38 14.68 7.25
C TYR A 52 5.48 14.62 8.50
N SER A 53 6.06 14.67 9.71
CA SER A 53 5.45 14.15 10.95
C SER A 53 4.72 15.13 11.87
N ASN A 54 4.26 16.31 11.41
CA ASN A 54 3.53 17.24 12.30
C ASN A 54 2.24 16.65 12.95
N SER A 55 1.76 15.47 12.52
CA SER A 55 0.60 14.78 13.10
C SER A 55 0.91 13.46 13.83
N ARG A 56 2.17 13.06 14.00
CA ARG A 56 2.53 11.76 14.60
C ARG A 56 3.07 11.94 16.02
N SER A 57 2.66 11.04 16.93
CA SER A 57 3.22 10.97 18.28
C SER A 57 4.73 10.66 18.24
N ASN A 58 5.51 11.32 19.11
CA ASN A 58 6.93 11.02 19.32
C ASN A 58 7.17 9.62 19.91
N GLU A 59 6.12 8.92 20.32
CA GLU A 59 6.19 7.56 20.89
C GLU A 59 6.27 6.47 19.81
N VAL A 60 6.01 6.79 18.54
CA VAL A 60 6.04 5.80 17.45
C VAL A 60 7.41 5.80 16.78
N ASP A 61 8.20 4.75 17.04
CA ASP A 61 9.50 4.54 16.42
C ASP A 61 9.42 3.54 15.24
N PHE A 62 9.57 4.05 14.01
CA PHE A 62 9.61 3.23 12.80
C PHE A 62 10.87 2.39 12.68
N LYS A 63 11.91 2.65 13.49
CA LYS A 63 13.10 1.80 13.54
C LYS A 63 12.73 0.36 13.94
N GLU A 64 11.83 0.20 14.91
CA GLU A 64 11.41 -1.12 15.37
C GLU A 64 10.70 -1.90 14.25
N TYR A 65 9.86 -1.23 13.45
CA TYR A 65 9.22 -1.82 12.27
C TYR A 65 10.25 -2.37 11.28
N TRP A 66 11.29 -1.58 10.94
CA TRP A 66 12.33 -2.01 10.00
C TRP A 66 13.23 -3.10 10.58
N ASP A 67 13.56 -3.04 11.87
CA ASP A 67 14.32 -4.10 12.54
C ASP A 67 13.60 -5.46 12.45
N ILE A 68 12.26 -5.47 12.61
CA ILE A 68 11.43 -6.67 12.48
C ILE A 68 11.38 -7.12 11.02
N TRP A 69 11.16 -6.19 10.08
CA TRP A 69 11.15 -6.46 8.64
C TRP A 69 12.43 -7.18 8.19
N ASP A 70 13.60 -6.66 8.58
CA ASP A 70 14.89 -7.25 8.23
C ASP A 70 15.12 -8.61 8.89
N LYS A 71 14.68 -8.78 10.14
CA LYS A 71 14.73 -10.09 10.82
C LYS A 71 13.90 -11.14 10.10
N ILE A 72 12.69 -10.79 9.63
CA ILE A 72 11.84 -11.70 8.85
C ILE A 72 12.55 -12.06 7.55
N LYS A 73 13.00 -11.06 6.77
CA LYS A 73 13.70 -11.30 5.50
C LYS A 73 14.92 -12.20 5.67
N LYS A 74 15.69 -12.02 6.73
CA LYS A 74 16.93 -12.77 6.96
C LYS A 74 16.70 -14.19 7.50
N ASN A 75 15.74 -14.35 8.41
CA ASN A 75 15.65 -15.56 9.25
C ASN A 75 14.40 -16.41 8.96
N TYR A 76 13.46 -15.95 8.13
CA TYR A 76 12.30 -16.75 7.79
C TYR A 76 12.69 -18.00 7.01
N VAL A 77 12.06 -19.13 7.35
CA VAL A 77 12.45 -20.47 6.86
C VAL A 77 12.25 -20.61 5.35
N LYS A 78 11.19 -20.01 4.81
CA LYS A 78 10.88 -20.08 3.36
C LYS A 78 11.42 -18.83 2.68
N GLN A 79 12.41 -19.03 1.82
CA GLN A 79 13.07 -17.97 1.07
C GLN A 79 12.85 -18.16 -0.45
N PRO A 80 12.78 -17.07 -1.23
CA PRO A 80 12.75 -15.68 -0.79
C PRO A 80 11.42 -15.30 -0.13
N VAL A 81 11.45 -14.31 0.75
CA VAL A 81 10.23 -13.73 1.30
C VAL A 81 9.56 -12.84 0.26
N ASP A 82 8.23 -12.94 0.13
CA ASP A 82 7.44 -12.03 -0.69
C ASP A 82 7.27 -10.69 0.03
N GLU A 83 8.13 -9.73 -0.34
CA GLU A 83 8.14 -8.39 0.24
C GLU A 83 6.89 -7.58 -0.10
N VAL A 84 6.26 -7.84 -1.25
CA VAL A 84 5.04 -7.14 -1.66
C VAL A 84 3.88 -7.61 -0.80
N ALA A 85 3.77 -8.92 -0.58
CA ALA A 85 2.79 -9.48 0.35
C ALA A 85 3.00 -8.95 1.78
N LEU A 86 4.24 -8.95 2.29
CA LEU A 86 4.55 -8.42 3.61
C LEU A 86 4.14 -6.95 3.77
N PHE A 87 4.41 -6.12 2.76
CA PHE A 87 4.07 -4.70 2.78
C PHE A 87 2.55 -4.50 2.87
N TYR A 88 1.79 -5.15 2.00
CA TYR A 88 0.33 -4.98 2.03
C TYR A 88 -0.32 -5.60 3.28
N SER A 89 0.22 -6.71 3.79
CA SER A 89 -0.25 -7.28 5.06
C SER A 89 0.04 -6.38 6.26
N SER A 90 1.15 -5.64 6.27
CA SER A 90 1.43 -4.69 7.36
C SER A 90 0.46 -3.50 7.34
N LEU A 91 0.11 -3.00 6.15
CA LEU A 91 -0.94 -1.98 5.99
C LEU A 91 -2.32 -2.48 6.43
N GLU A 92 -2.68 -3.72 6.09
CA GLU A 92 -3.92 -4.34 6.56
C GLU A 92 -3.94 -4.46 8.09
N GLY A 93 -2.81 -4.84 8.70
CA GLY A 93 -2.63 -4.87 10.15
C GLY A 93 -2.80 -3.49 10.81
N LEU A 94 -2.28 -2.43 10.19
CA LEU A 94 -2.45 -1.06 10.68
C LEU A 94 -3.94 -0.66 10.72
N VAL A 95 -4.71 -0.97 9.68
CA VAL A 95 -6.14 -0.67 9.65
C VAL A 95 -6.91 -1.54 10.64
N LYS A 96 -6.56 -2.82 10.79
CA LYS A 96 -7.12 -3.69 11.84
C LYS A 96 -6.91 -3.15 13.25
N GLY A 97 -5.83 -2.41 13.49
CA GLY A 97 -5.56 -1.74 14.77
C GLY A 97 -6.63 -0.72 15.19
N LEU A 98 -7.50 -0.28 14.28
CA LEU A 98 -8.64 0.58 14.60
C LEU A 98 -9.73 -0.15 15.41
N ASN A 99 -9.72 -1.49 15.42
CA ASN A 99 -10.78 -2.32 16.01
C ASN A 99 -12.19 -1.94 15.51
N ASP A 100 -12.28 -1.44 14.28
CA ASP A 100 -13.53 -1.05 13.62
C ASP A 100 -13.85 -2.06 12.51
N PRO A 101 -14.95 -2.83 12.63
CA PRO A 101 -15.33 -3.83 11.63
C PRO A 101 -15.71 -3.22 10.27
N TYR A 102 -15.95 -1.92 10.20
CA TYR A 102 -16.28 -1.23 8.95
C TYR A 102 -15.06 -0.64 8.24
N SER A 103 -13.89 -0.64 8.90
CA SER A 103 -12.63 -0.15 8.33
C SER A 103 -11.83 -1.30 7.74
N VAL A 104 -11.76 -1.37 6.40
CA VAL A 104 -11.06 -2.44 5.67
C VAL A 104 -10.06 -1.82 4.69
N PHE A 105 -8.83 -2.35 4.69
CA PHE A 105 -7.83 -2.04 3.67
C PHE A 105 -7.96 -3.00 2.48
N PHE A 106 -8.05 -2.46 1.27
CA PHE A 106 -8.07 -3.24 0.03
C PHE A 106 -6.70 -3.16 -0.67
N PRO A 107 -5.86 -4.20 -0.62
CA PRO A 107 -4.67 -4.27 -1.46
C PRO A 107 -5.06 -4.32 -2.94
N PRO A 108 -4.17 -3.93 -3.88
CA PRO A 108 -4.52 -3.77 -5.29
C PRO A 108 -5.21 -4.97 -5.94
N SER A 109 -4.82 -6.19 -5.57
CA SER A 109 -5.44 -7.42 -6.05
C SER A 109 -6.92 -7.51 -5.65
N LYS A 110 -7.25 -7.28 -4.37
CA LYS A 110 -8.63 -7.28 -3.85
C LYS A 110 -9.41 -6.07 -4.34
N ALA A 111 -8.77 -4.91 -4.44
CA ALA A 111 -9.39 -3.69 -4.95
C ALA A 111 -9.87 -3.86 -6.40
N LYS A 112 -9.08 -4.54 -7.24
CA LYS A 112 -9.46 -4.80 -8.64
C LYS A 112 -10.71 -5.69 -8.72
N ALA A 113 -10.76 -6.77 -7.95
CA ALA A 113 -11.94 -7.64 -7.89
C ALA A 113 -13.16 -6.86 -7.40
N PHE A 114 -13.03 -6.12 -6.30
CA PHE A 114 -14.11 -5.29 -5.76
C PHE A 114 -14.64 -4.24 -6.76
N VAL A 115 -13.75 -3.58 -7.51
CA VAL A 115 -14.15 -2.63 -8.55
C VAL A 115 -14.85 -3.33 -9.72
N SER A 116 -14.42 -4.54 -10.10
CA SER A 116 -15.12 -5.36 -11.08
C SER A 116 -16.54 -5.72 -10.61
N ASP A 117 -16.70 -6.11 -9.34
CA ASP A 117 -18.01 -6.39 -8.74
C ASP A 117 -18.91 -5.15 -8.75
N LEU A 118 -18.38 -3.99 -8.34
CA LEU A 118 -19.11 -2.72 -8.37
C LEU A 118 -19.50 -2.28 -9.79
N ALA A 119 -18.68 -2.60 -10.78
CA ALA A 119 -18.97 -2.33 -12.19
C ALA A 119 -20.06 -3.27 -12.75
N GLY A 120 -20.58 -4.21 -11.95
CA GLY A 120 -21.54 -5.21 -12.39
C GLY A 120 -20.91 -6.26 -13.31
N ALA A 121 -19.58 -6.33 -13.38
CA ALA A 121 -18.86 -7.35 -14.11
C ALA A 121 -18.70 -8.59 -13.22
N PHE A 122 -19.84 -9.21 -12.91
CA PHE A 122 -19.87 -10.51 -12.25
C PHE A 122 -19.59 -11.59 -13.29
N GLU A 123 -18.44 -12.23 -13.20
CA GLU A 123 -18.18 -13.48 -13.91
C GLU A 123 -18.82 -14.62 -13.12
N GLY A 124 -19.67 -15.43 -13.76
CA GLY A 124 -20.35 -16.54 -13.08
C GLY A 124 -21.74 -16.85 -13.65
N ILE A 125 -22.49 -17.67 -12.91
CA ILE A 125 -23.83 -18.12 -13.31
C ILE A 125 -24.95 -17.11 -12.96
N GLY A 126 -24.63 -16.03 -12.25
CA GLY A 126 -25.57 -14.99 -11.82
C GLY A 126 -26.44 -15.43 -10.63
N ALA A 127 -25.82 -15.91 -9.56
CA ALA A 127 -26.50 -16.20 -8.29
C ALA A 127 -25.77 -15.52 -7.12
N GLU A 128 -26.54 -14.94 -6.21
CA GLU A 128 -26.04 -14.48 -4.91
C GLU A 128 -25.94 -15.69 -3.98
N ILE A 129 -24.75 -15.89 -3.41
CA ILE A 129 -24.45 -16.99 -2.48
C ILE A 129 -23.95 -16.43 -1.15
N GLY A 130 -24.14 -17.19 -0.08
CA GLY A 130 -23.63 -16.85 1.24
C GLY A 130 -23.51 -18.09 2.12
N ILE A 131 -22.98 -17.92 3.33
CA ILE A 131 -22.86 -19.02 4.29
C ILE A 131 -24.06 -19.02 5.23
N ARG A 132 -24.79 -20.13 5.27
CA ARG A 132 -25.85 -20.40 6.24
C ARG A 132 -25.64 -21.78 6.85
N ASP A 133 -25.68 -21.87 8.18
CA ASP A 133 -25.45 -23.11 8.93
C ASP A 133 -24.13 -23.82 8.53
N SER A 134 -23.07 -23.03 8.29
CA SER A 134 -21.75 -23.48 7.81
C SER A 134 -21.77 -24.16 6.43
N LYS A 135 -22.76 -23.84 5.60
CA LYS A 135 -22.89 -24.36 4.24
C LYS A 135 -23.07 -23.22 3.25
N ILE A 136 -22.42 -23.35 2.09
CA ILE A 136 -22.60 -22.43 0.97
C ILE A 136 -24.03 -22.62 0.45
N THR A 137 -24.80 -21.55 0.52
CA THR A 137 -26.24 -21.54 0.24
C THR A 137 -26.55 -20.43 -0.74
N VAL A 138 -27.40 -20.72 -1.71
CA VAL A 138 -27.94 -19.72 -2.64
C VAL A 138 -28.87 -18.79 -1.87
N ILE A 139 -28.54 -17.51 -1.81
CA ILE A 139 -29.40 -16.47 -1.26
C ILE A 139 -30.51 -16.18 -2.28
N ALA A 140 -30.14 -15.83 -3.51
CA ALA A 140 -31.08 -15.60 -4.60
C ALA A 140 -30.40 -15.71 -5.98
N PRO A 141 -31.03 -16.36 -6.97
CA PRO A 141 -30.66 -16.19 -8.37
C PRO A 141 -30.95 -14.77 -8.85
N LEU A 142 -30.11 -14.21 -9.72
CA LEU A 142 -30.40 -12.95 -10.39
C LEU A 142 -31.44 -13.16 -11.50
N GLU A 143 -32.35 -12.21 -11.68
CA GLU A 143 -33.40 -12.28 -12.70
C GLU A 143 -32.79 -12.38 -14.11
N GLY A 144 -33.27 -13.34 -14.91
CA GLY A 144 -32.80 -13.59 -16.28
C GLY A 144 -31.44 -14.29 -16.39
N SER A 145 -30.79 -14.59 -15.26
CA SER A 145 -29.47 -15.24 -15.21
C SER A 145 -29.48 -16.70 -15.67
N PRO A 146 -28.32 -17.26 -16.05
CA PRO A 146 -28.16 -18.70 -16.24
C PRO A 146 -28.61 -19.54 -15.02
N ALA A 147 -28.33 -19.07 -13.80
CA ALA A 147 -28.71 -19.76 -12.56
C ALA A 147 -30.24 -19.88 -12.42
N GLU A 148 -30.98 -18.79 -12.66
CA GLU A 148 -32.45 -18.81 -12.64
C GLU A 148 -33.00 -19.75 -13.71
N LYS A 149 -32.47 -19.68 -14.94
CA LYS A 149 -32.88 -20.55 -16.06
C LYS A 149 -32.57 -22.03 -15.81
N ALA A 150 -31.51 -22.33 -15.06
CA ALA A 150 -31.18 -23.68 -14.62
C ALA A 150 -32.07 -24.17 -13.47
N GLY A 151 -32.90 -23.29 -12.90
CA GLY A 151 -33.88 -23.63 -11.87
C GLY A 151 -33.33 -23.60 -10.45
N LEU A 152 -32.17 -22.98 -10.21
CA LEU A 152 -31.67 -22.72 -8.86
C LEU A 152 -32.65 -21.85 -8.08
N LYS A 153 -32.76 -22.10 -6.78
CA LYS A 153 -33.68 -21.39 -5.89
C LYS A 153 -32.97 -20.91 -4.63
N SER A 154 -33.57 -19.90 -4.01
CA SER A 154 -33.18 -19.47 -2.67
C SER A 154 -33.25 -20.65 -1.69
N GLY A 155 -32.19 -20.85 -0.91
CA GLY A 155 -32.06 -21.94 0.05
C GLY A 155 -31.41 -23.21 -0.50
N ASP A 156 -31.10 -23.29 -1.79
CA ASP A 156 -30.34 -24.41 -2.33
C ASP A 156 -28.92 -24.42 -1.74
N ILE A 157 -28.45 -25.61 -1.36
CA ILE A 157 -27.11 -25.80 -0.80
C ILE A 157 -26.17 -26.27 -1.90
N ILE A 158 -25.05 -25.57 -2.07
CA ILE A 158 -24.01 -25.93 -3.03
C ILE A 158 -23.09 -26.96 -2.38
N LEU A 159 -23.13 -28.19 -2.88
CA LEU A 159 -22.31 -29.29 -2.39
C LEU A 159 -20.99 -29.40 -3.16
N ALA A 160 -21.03 -29.15 -4.48
CA ALA A 160 -19.87 -29.28 -5.35
C ALA A 160 -19.95 -28.36 -6.56
N VAL A 161 -18.79 -27.93 -7.05
CA VAL A 161 -18.59 -27.22 -8.32
C VAL A 161 -17.56 -27.99 -9.13
N ASP A 162 -17.84 -28.27 -10.41
CA ASP A 162 -16.99 -29.09 -11.28
C ASP A 162 -16.57 -30.46 -10.70
N LYS A 163 -17.44 -31.01 -9.84
CA LYS A 163 -17.26 -32.28 -9.08
C LYS A 163 -16.25 -32.19 -7.93
N GLU A 164 -15.76 -31.01 -7.60
CA GLU A 164 -14.99 -30.75 -6.38
C GLU A 164 -15.93 -30.36 -5.25
N ASP A 165 -15.73 -30.95 -4.07
CA ASP A 165 -16.51 -30.62 -2.87
C ASP A 165 -16.14 -29.22 -2.38
N VAL A 166 -17.14 -28.35 -2.25
CA VAL A 166 -16.95 -26.95 -1.87
C VAL A 166 -17.47 -26.64 -0.46
N THR A 167 -17.91 -27.66 0.29
CA THR A 167 -18.56 -27.45 1.60
C THR A 167 -17.59 -26.97 2.68
N ALA A 168 -16.27 -27.13 2.46
CA ALA A 168 -15.22 -26.68 3.35
C ALA A 168 -14.55 -25.35 2.93
N LEU A 169 -14.97 -24.77 1.80
CA LEU A 169 -14.38 -23.56 1.23
C LEU A 169 -15.11 -22.30 1.72
N SER A 170 -14.41 -21.16 1.71
CA SER A 170 -15.06 -19.85 1.91
C SER A 170 -15.81 -19.42 0.65
N VAL A 171 -16.74 -18.46 0.77
CA VAL A 171 -17.51 -17.96 -0.39
C VAL A 171 -16.59 -17.32 -1.43
N GLU A 172 -15.46 -16.77 -1.01
CA GLU A 172 -14.46 -16.16 -1.89
C GLU A 172 -13.60 -17.19 -2.65
N GLU A 173 -13.64 -18.46 -2.23
CA GLU A 173 -12.85 -19.56 -2.79
C GLU A 173 -13.65 -20.43 -3.79
N VAL A 174 -14.94 -20.16 -3.97
CA VAL A 174 -15.89 -20.90 -4.83
C VAL A 174 -16.34 -20.04 -6.01
#